data_AF-A0AAW2M8P4-F1
#
_entry.id   AF-A0AAW2M8P4-F1
#
_cell.length_a   1.000
_cell.length_b   1.000
_cell.length_c   1.000
_cell.angle_alpha   90.00
_cell.angle_beta   90.00
_cell.angle_gamma   90.00
#
_symmetry.space_group_name_H-M   'P 1'
#
loop_
_entity.id
_entity.type
_entity.pdbx_description
1 polymer ?
#
loop_
_entity_poly.entity_id
_entity_poly.type
_entity_poly.pdbx_seq_one_letter_code
_entity_poly.pdbx_strand_id
1 'polypeptide(L)'
;MSDGIVQRAIASLGKGFDLSSDFRLKYCKGDTRLILLNEADTRELSVPGFGSFNGVSIDIKCDKGDRIRYQSDILDFNQVP
;
A
#
# COMPACT_ATOMS: atom_id res chain seq x y z
N MET A 1 10.80 -10.18 -13.79
CA MET A 1 10.18 -10.54 -12.49
C MET A 1 9.67 -9.28 -11.75
N SER A 2 9.03 -8.35 -12.46
CA SER A 2 8.40 -7.13 -11.92
C SER A 2 7.07 -7.42 -11.23
N ASP A 3 6.36 -8.44 -11.71
CA ASP A 3 5.02 -8.81 -11.24
C ASP A 3 5.02 -9.09 -9.73
N GLY A 4 6.01 -9.81 -9.21
CA GLY A 4 6.07 -10.14 -7.78
C GLY A 4 6.01 -8.93 -6.83
N ILE A 5 6.48 -7.75 -7.26
CA ILE A 5 6.45 -6.53 -6.43
C ILE A 5 5.05 -5.93 -6.39
N VAL A 6 4.36 -5.87 -7.54
CA VAL A 6 2.99 -5.34 -7.61
C VAL A 6 2.02 -6.24 -6.86
N GLN A 7 2.13 -7.57 -6.98
CA GLN A 7 1.20 -8.45 -6.27
C GLN A 7 1.38 -8.30 -4.76
N ARG A 8 2.63 -8.16 -4.29
CA ARG A 8 2.94 -7.88 -2.87
C ARG A 8 2.38 -6.54 -2.43
N ALA A 9 2.47 -5.51 -3.26
CA ALA A 9 1.89 -4.20 -2.97
C ALA A 9 0.36 -4.30 -2.82
N ILE A 10 -0.33 -4.93 -3.78
CA ILE A 10 -1.79 -5.14 -3.74
C ILE A 10 -2.19 -5.97 -2.51
N ALA A 11 -1.45 -7.05 -2.20
CA ALA A 11 -1.70 -7.90 -1.04
C ALA A 11 -1.44 -7.21 0.31
N SER A 12 -0.64 -6.14 0.32
CA SER A 12 -0.34 -5.37 1.54
C SER A 12 -1.42 -4.36 1.93
N LEU A 13 -2.28 -3.94 1.00
CA LEU A 13 -3.30 -2.93 1.27
C LEU A 13 -4.26 -3.39 2.38
N GLY A 14 -4.52 -2.53 3.36
CA GLY A 14 -5.36 -2.88 4.50
C GLY A 14 -4.70 -3.77 5.55
N LYS A 15 -3.41 -4.10 5.43
CA LYS A 15 -2.63 -4.73 6.51
C LYS A 15 -2.05 -3.68 7.47
N GLY A 16 -1.64 -4.13 8.65
CA GLY A 16 -0.90 -3.29 9.60
C GLY A 16 0.56 -3.09 9.17
N PHE A 17 1.24 -2.08 9.71
CA PHE A 17 2.66 -1.82 9.48
C PHE A 17 3.41 -1.58 10.78
N ASP A 18 4.71 -1.91 10.81
CA ASP A 18 5.59 -1.54 11.92
C ASP A 18 5.94 -0.06 11.89
N LEU A 19 5.14 0.77 12.56
CA LEU A 19 5.40 2.21 12.63
C LEU A 19 6.74 2.55 13.31
N SER A 20 7.23 1.70 14.20
CA SER A 20 8.52 1.92 14.87
C SER A 20 9.71 1.72 13.93
N SER A 21 9.51 1.01 12.81
CA SER A 21 10.53 0.76 11.82
C SER A 21 10.39 1.67 10.60
N ASP A 22 9.37 1.43 9.76
CA ASP A 22 9.14 2.11 8.49
C ASP A 22 7.79 1.66 7.86
N PHE A 23 7.28 2.41 6.89
CA PHE A 23 6.07 2.09 6.10
C PHE A 23 6.37 1.29 4.81
N ARG A 24 7.64 1.03 4.48
CA ARG A 24 8.00 0.18 3.33
C ARG A 24 7.38 -1.23 3.46
N LEU A 25 7.02 -1.83 2.32
CA LEU A 25 6.38 -3.15 2.21
C LEU A 25 7.03 -4.28 3.03
N LYS A 26 8.34 -4.22 3.28
CA LYS A 26 9.06 -5.24 4.08
C LYS A 26 8.70 -5.23 5.58
N TYR A 27 8.04 -4.18 6.07
CA TYR A 27 7.56 -4.04 7.46
C TYR A 27 6.04 -4.18 7.58
N CYS A 28 5.37 -4.61 6.51
CA CYS A 28 3.95 -4.99 6.55
C CYS A 28 3.75 -6.17 7.51
N LYS A 29 2.78 -6.07 8.42
CA LYS A 29 2.45 -7.07 9.44
C LYS A 29 1.08 -7.67 9.22
N GLY A 30 0.92 -8.89 9.71
CA GLY A 30 -0.34 -9.63 9.69
C GLY A 30 -0.48 -10.53 8.46
N ASP A 31 -1.03 -11.71 8.70
CA ASP A 31 -1.31 -12.68 7.64
C ASP A 31 -2.54 -12.25 6.83
N THR A 32 -3.54 -11.68 7.52
CA THR A 32 -4.80 -11.19 6.95
C THR A 32 -4.86 -9.66 6.89
N ARG A 33 -5.82 -9.13 6.11
CA ARG A 33 -6.15 -7.71 6.09
C ARG A 33 -6.98 -7.34 7.33
N LEU A 34 -6.85 -6.10 7.78
CA LEU A 34 -7.63 -5.49 8.88
C LEU A 34 -8.91 -4.81 8.37
N ILE A 35 -9.05 -4.65 7.05
CA ILE A 35 -10.24 -4.12 6.39
C ILE A 35 -10.84 -5.18 5.47
N LEU A 36 -12.16 -5.09 5.26
CA LEU A 36 -12.87 -5.89 4.27
C LEU A 36 -12.73 -5.22 2.90
N LEU A 37 -12.37 -6.01 1.89
CA LEU A 37 -12.43 -5.62 0.49
C LEU A 37 -13.51 -6.47 -0.20
N ASN A 38 -14.13 -5.92 -1.24
CA ASN A 38 -15.00 -6.68 -2.12
C ASN A 38 -14.15 -7.63 -2.98
N GLU A 39 -14.08 -8.90 -2.58
CA GLU A 39 -13.38 -9.96 -3.32
C GLU A 39 -14.27 -10.61 -4.40
N ALA A 40 -15.56 -10.29 -4.45
CA ALA A 40 -16.49 -10.83 -5.45
C ALA A 40 -16.40 -10.04 -6.76
N ASP A 41 -16.39 -8.71 -6.67
CA ASP A 41 -16.26 -7.83 -7.83
C ASP A 41 -14.79 -7.46 -8.05
N THR A 42 -14.22 -7.98 -9.12
CA THR A 42 -12.82 -7.73 -9.50
C THR A 42 -12.72 -7.13 -10.90
N ARG A 43 -11.60 -6.45 -11.15
CA ARG A 43 -11.31 -5.79 -12.43
C ARG A 43 -9.84 -5.95 -12.80
N GLU A 44 -9.53 -5.60 -14.04
CA GLU A 44 -8.15 -5.34 -14.45
C GLU A 44 -7.69 -3.98 -13.90
N LEU A 45 -6.56 -3.98 -13.19
CA LEU A 45 -5.91 -2.80 -12.66
C LEU A 45 -4.68 -2.48 -13.52
N SER A 46 -4.66 -1.32 -14.16
CA SER A 46 -3.45 -0.80 -14.82
C SER A 46 -2.55 -0.12 -13.80
N VAL A 47 -1.28 -0.51 -13.77
CA VAL A 47 -0.23 0.06 -12.93
C VAL A 47 0.83 0.71 -13.81
N PRO A 48 0.99 2.05 -13.77
CA PRO A 48 1.94 2.77 -14.60
C PRO A 48 3.37 2.24 -14.46
N GLY A 49 3.99 1.85 -15.58
CA GLY A 49 5.35 1.30 -15.61
C GLY A 49 5.46 -0.19 -15.27
N PHE A 50 4.37 -0.85 -14.85
CA PHE A 50 4.36 -2.27 -14.49
C PHE A 50 3.38 -3.12 -15.30
N GLY A 51 2.41 -2.51 -15.99
CA GLY A 51 1.44 -3.22 -16.84
C GLY A 51 0.08 -3.39 -16.17
N SER A 52 -0.68 -4.40 -16.61
CA SER A 52 -2.05 -4.65 -16.15
C SER A 52 -2.14 -5.92 -15.30
N PHE A 53 -2.96 -5.89 -14.25
CA PHE A 53 -3.12 -6.97 -13.27
C PHE A 53 -4.61 -7.32 -13.12
N ASN A 54 -4.96 -8.57 -13.42
CA ASN A 54 -6.33 -9.06 -13.34
C ASN A 54 -6.71 -9.54 -11.93
N GLY A 55 -8.02 -9.67 -11.68
CA GLY A 55 -8.54 -10.20 -10.42
C GLY A 55 -8.31 -9.29 -9.22
N VAL A 56 -8.17 -7.98 -9.44
CA VAL A 56 -7.98 -7.00 -8.37
C VAL A 56 -9.34 -6.46 -7.94
N SER A 57 -9.61 -6.46 -6.63
CA SER A 57 -10.83 -5.88 -6.06
C SER A 57 -11.09 -4.47 -6.59
N ILE A 58 -12.36 -4.16 -6.91
CA ILE A 58 -12.77 -2.83 -7.38
C ILE A 58 -12.46 -1.71 -6.37
N ASP A 59 -12.35 -2.04 -5.08
CA ASP A 59 -12.01 -1.11 -4.00
C ASP A 59 -10.55 -0.64 -4.05
N ILE A 60 -9.70 -1.33 -4.81
CA ILE A 60 -8.29 -0.99 -4.98
C ILE A 60 -8.14 -0.09 -6.21
N LYS A 61 -7.58 1.10 -6.00
CA LYS A 61 -7.23 2.05 -7.05
C LYS A 61 -5.73 2.24 -7.12
N CYS A 62 -5.20 2.19 -8.33
CA CYS A 62 -3.87 2.70 -8.65
C CYS A 62 -4.06 4.09 -9.26
N ASP A 63 -3.45 5.08 -8.64
CA ASP A 63 -3.42 6.45 -9.14
C ASP A 63 -1.96 6.88 -9.32
N LYS A 64 -1.73 7.98 -10.04
CA LYS A 64 -0.39 8.53 -10.28
C LYS A 64 0.31 8.95 -8.98
N GLY A 65 -0.47 9.07 -7.89
CA GLY A 65 -0.06 9.69 -6.64
C GLY A 65 0.05 11.20 -6.84
N ASP A 66 -0.44 11.98 -5.88
CA ASP A 66 0.00 13.36 -5.79
C ASP A 66 1.47 13.36 -5.35
N ARG A 67 2.30 14.29 -5.83
CA ARG A 67 3.68 14.48 -5.31
C ARG A 67 3.66 15.08 -3.90
N ILE A 68 2.80 14.56 -3.04
CA ILE A 68 2.68 14.95 -1.64
C ILE A 68 3.57 14.00 -0.85
N ARG A 69 4.73 14.49 -0.45
CA ARG A 69 5.47 13.85 0.64
C ARG A 69 4.70 14.17 1.91
N TYR A 70 3.95 13.19 2.43
CA TYR A 70 3.55 13.20 3.84
C TYR A 70 4.79 12.93 4.68
N GLN A 71 5.62 13.96 4.87
CA GLN A 71 6.53 13.97 5.99
C GLN A 71 5.62 14.32 7.18
N SER A 72 5.44 13.39 8.12
CA SER A 72 4.94 13.78 9.44
C SER A 72 5.85 14.91 9.92
N ASP A 73 5.29 15.98 10.46
CA ASP A 73 6.09 16.99 11.16
C ASP A 73 6.81 16.27 12.31
N ILE A 74 8.00 15.74 12.04
CA ILE A 74 8.89 15.20 13.06
C ILE A 74 9.29 16.45 13.82
N LEU A 75 8.70 16.63 15.00
CA LEU A 75 9.07 17.69 15.91
C LEU A 75 10.58 17.63 16.12
N ASP A 76 11.23 18.78 16.05
CA ASP A 76 12.63 18.85 16.45
C ASP A 76 12.75 18.38 17.90
N PHE A 77 13.86 17.75 18.26
CA PHE A 77 14.07 17.17 19.61
C PHE A 77 13.77 18.18 20.74
N ASN A 78 13.94 19.47 20.47
CA ASN A 78 13.69 20.57 21.41
C ASN A 78 12.20 20.96 21.56
N GLN A 79 11.29 20.28 20.85
CA GLN A 79 9.84 20.55 20.85
C GLN A 79 9.02 19.44 21.52
N VAL A 80 9.67 18.38 22.03
CA VAL A 80 9.02 17.38 22.88
C VAL A 80 9.11 17.86 24.35
N PRO A 81 7.98 18.05 25.06
CA PRO A 81 7.97 18.54 26.44
C PRO A 81 8.71 17.65 27.45
#